data_AF-A0A7J5BRE0-F1
#
_entry.id   AF-A0A7J5BRE0-F1
#
_cell.length_a   1.000
_cell.length_b   1.000
_cell.length_c   1.000
_cell.angle_alpha   90.00
_cell.angle_beta   90.00
_cell.angle_gamma   90.00
#
_symmetry.space_group_name_H-M   'P 1'
#
loop_
_entity.id
_entity.type
_entity.pdbx_description
1 polymer ?
#
loop_
_entity_poly.entity_id
_entity_poly.type
_entity_poly.pdbx_seq_one_letter_code
_entity_poly.pdbx_strand_id
1 'polypeptide(L)'
;MGHRTRAARATPDGVQGRPHLAAAAQHDRTRRPERTHTAVRSPTARRPPRRRAAAPAADRLGRRGRPLVSGTPIGLRGSDGRSALPTLYDDVGGMPTFERLVTAFYERVQHDEVLWPMYPQDDLEGAVLRLSTFLAQYFGGPTTYSDARGHPRLRMRHVAFHVNPDARDRWLRHMTTAVDELVADGIVSPMNRATMLDYFGRASTAMVNTFEPTPEPPTGAGASTGA
;
A
#
# COMPACT_ATOMS: atom_id res chain seq x y z
N MET A 1 -24.39 -59.00 1.73
CA MET A 1 -24.40 -60.28 1.00
C MET A 1 -25.15 -60.08 -0.30
N GLY A 2 -24.63 -60.10 -1.53
CA GLY A 2 -23.30 -60.30 -2.08
C GLY A 2 -23.49 -60.38 -3.60
N HIS A 3 -23.37 -59.24 -4.32
CA HIS A 3 -23.43 -59.21 -5.78
C HIS A 3 -22.03 -59.34 -6.37
N ARG A 4 -21.85 -60.32 -7.24
CA ARG A 4 -20.70 -60.51 -8.10
C ARG A 4 -20.92 -59.78 -9.42
N THR A 5 -20.01 -58.89 -9.80
CA THR A 5 -19.71 -58.61 -11.21
C THR A 5 -18.20 -58.38 -11.35
N ARG A 6 -17.65 -58.87 -12.46
CA ARG A 6 -16.24 -59.18 -12.72
C ARG A 6 -15.64 -58.19 -13.73
N ALA A 7 -14.39 -57.80 -13.45
CA ALA A 7 -13.26 -57.47 -14.34
C ALA A 7 -13.25 -56.29 -15.33
N ALA A 8 -12.16 -55.51 -15.23
CA ALA A 8 -11.28 -55.03 -16.32
C ALA A 8 -9.93 -54.71 -15.65
N ARG A 9 -8.80 -55.43 -15.82
CA ARG A 9 -7.89 -55.71 -16.95
C ARG A 9 -7.04 -54.50 -17.43
N ALA A 10 -5.76 -54.56 -17.01
CA ALA A 10 -4.51 -54.27 -17.72
C ALA A 10 -4.15 -52.84 -18.20
N THR A 11 -3.08 -52.32 -17.58
CA THR A 11 -2.00 -51.49 -18.13
C THR A 11 -1.19 -52.24 -19.20
N PRO A 12 -0.47 -51.55 -20.12
CA PRO A 12 0.95 -51.23 -19.88
C PRO A 12 1.51 -49.92 -20.49
N ASP A 13 2.68 -49.53 -19.97
CA ASP A 13 3.86 -48.85 -20.54
C ASP A 13 3.70 -48.01 -21.83
N GLY A 14 4.20 -46.78 -21.95
CA GLY A 14 5.46 -46.22 -21.47
C GLY A 14 6.28 -45.77 -22.68
N VAL A 15 6.48 -44.46 -22.90
CA VAL A 15 7.46 -43.94 -23.89
C VAL A 15 8.09 -42.64 -23.35
N GLN A 16 9.42 -42.62 -23.47
CA GLN A 16 10.38 -41.61 -23.03
C GLN A 16 10.41 -40.38 -23.95
N GLY A 17 10.84 -39.24 -23.40
CA GLY A 17 11.23 -38.05 -24.18
C GLY A 17 11.81 -36.93 -23.33
N ARG A 18 13.14 -36.91 -23.15
CA ARG A 18 13.96 -35.69 -22.99
C ARG A 18 14.76 -35.53 -24.31
N PRO A 19 15.44 -34.41 -24.67
CA PRO A 19 15.85 -33.25 -23.86
C PRO A 19 15.88 -31.88 -24.61
N HIS A 20 16.44 -30.86 -23.93
CA HIS A 20 17.20 -29.69 -24.44
C HIS A 20 16.48 -28.52 -25.14
N LEU A 21 16.63 -27.33 -24.55
CA LEU A 21 17.07 -26.04 -25.14
C LEU A 21 17.50 -25.14 -23.96
N ALA A 22 18.81 -24.96 -23.71
CA ALA A 22 19.65 -23.84 -24.18
C ALA A 22 19.21 -22.48 -23.57
N ALA A 23 19.90 -21.92 -22.57
CA ALA A 23 21.23 -21.28 -22.55
C ALA A 23 21.25 -19.82 -23.08
N ALA A 24 21.90 -18.96 -22.29
CA ALA A 24 22.41 -17.61 -22.57
C ALA A 24 21.36 -16.48 -22.66
N ALA A 25 21.61 -15.24 -22.22
CA ALA A 25 22.89 -14.55 -22.12
C ALA A 25 22.92 -13.45 -21.03
N GLN A 26 24.03 -13.43 -20.28
CA GLN A 26 24.64 -12.19 -19.79
C GLN A 26 25.17 -11.37 -20.98
N HIS A 27 24.95 -10.06 -20.96
CA HIS A 27 25.77 -9.00 -21.56
C HIS A 27 25.41 -7.71 -20.80
N ASP A 28 26.28 -6.75 -20.54
CA ASP A 28 27.72 -6.62 -20.59
C ASP A 28 28.03 -5.36 -19.76
N ARG A 29 29.08 -5.43 -18.94
CA ARG A 29 29.60 -4.30 -18.17
C ARG A 29 30.66 -3.62 -19.04
N THR A 30 30.33 -2.49 -19.66
CA THR A 30 31.34 -1.62 -20.25
C THR A 30 31.55 -0.36 -19.41
N ARG A 31 32.73 -0.31 -18.81
CA ARG A 31 33.39 0.82 -18.14
C ARG A 31 33.77 1.93 -19.15
N ARG A 32 33.54 3.20 -18.74
CA ARG A 32 34.37 4.44 -18.87
C ARG A 32 34.75 4.93 -20.30
N PRO A 33 35.03 6.24 -20.54
CA PRO A 33 36.07 7.01 -19.83
C PRO A 33 35.70 8.44 -19.38
N GLU A 34 36.50 8.93 -18.44
CA GLU A 34 36.60 10.34 -18.04
C GLU A 34 37.05 11.25 -19.19
N ARG A 35 36.56 12.50 -19.17
CA ARG A 35 37.25 13.62 -19.80
C ARG A 35 37.38 14.78 -18.83
N THR A 36 38.63 14.97 -18.42
CA THR A 36 39.21 16.17 -17.85
C THR A 36 39.04 17.33 -18.83
N HIS A 37 38.58 18.50 -18.39
CA HIS A 37 38.91 19.74 -19.07
C HIS A 37 39.18 20.91 -18.11
N THR A 38 40.38 21.41 -18.31
CA THR A 38 41.15 22.51 -17.72
C THR A 38 40.39 23.82 -17.55
N ALA A 39 40.74 24.50 -16.44
CA ALA A 39 40.32 25.83 -16.05
C ALA A 39 40.99 26.96 -16.87
N VAL A 40 40.25 28.07 -17.07
CA VAL A 40 40.80 29.38 -17.40
C VAL A 40 40.50 30.35 -16.25
N ARG A 41 41.55 31.01 -15.75
CA ARG A 41 41.55 32.04 -14.69
C ARG A 41 41.25 33.42 -15.29
N SER A 42 40.54 34.35 -14.64
CA SER A 42 41.04 35.44 -13.75
C SER A 42 40.18 36.71 -14.02
N PRO A 43 40.22 37.83 -13.24
CA PRO A 43 40.90 38.12 -11.96
C PRO A 43 40.08 38.88 -10.87
N THR A 44 40.58 38.78 -9.63
CA THR A 44 40.58 39.71 -8.46
C THR A 44 39.45 40.73 -8.19
N ALA A 45 38.90 40.64 -6.97
CA ALA A 45 38.69 41.82 -6.10
C ALA A 45 38.73 41.43 -4.61
N ARG A 46 39.58 42.13 -3.85
CA ARG A 46 39.86 41.98 -2.41
C ARG A 46 38.89 42.86 -1.60
N ARG A 47 38.18 42.34 -0.59
CA ARG A 47 37.46 43.12 0.45
C ARG A 47 37.39 42.37 1.80
N PRO A 48 37.23 43.10 2.94
CA PRO A 48 37.80 42.79 4.25
C PRO A 48 36.85 42.06 5.22
N PRO A 49 37.33 41.56 6.38
CA PRO A 49 36.52 40.78 7.31
C PRO A 49 35.53 41.65 8.09
N ARG A 50 34.25 41.25 8.13
CA ARG A 50 33.25 41.84 9.04
C ARG A 50 33.04 40.95 10.27
N ARG A 51 33.49 41.52 11.39
CA ARG A 51 33.10 41.35 12.81
C ARG A 51 31.92 40.41 13.10
N ARG A 52 32.19 39.46 14.01
CA ARG A 52 31.23 38.71 14.82
C ARG A 52 30.35 39.67 15.62
N ALA A 53 29.03 39.58 15.45
CA ALA A 53 28.06 40.21 16.35
C ALA A 53 27.41 39.11 17.22
N ALA A 54 27.36 39.40 18.51
CA ALA A 54 26.85 38.53 19.57
C ALA A 54 25.32 38.42 19.53
N ALA A 55 24.83 37.26 19.94
CA ALA A 55 23.42 37.01 20.25
C ALA A 55 23.03 37.66 21.58
N PRO A 56 21.78 38.13 21.75
CA PRO A 56 21.22 38.34 23.08
C PRO A 56 20.48 37.09 23.58
N ALA A 57 20.65 36.84 24.87
CA ALA A 57 20.01 35.81 25.68
C ALA A 57 18.51 36.10 25.88
N ALA A 58 17.68 35.07 25.72
CA ALA A 58 16.88 34.44 26.76
C ALA A 58 15.82 35.34 27.41
N ASP A 59 14.56 35.14 26.99
CA ASP A 59 13.43 35.29 27.89
C ASP A 59 12.78 33.92 28.10
N ARG A 60 12.60 33.60 29.39
CA ARG A 60 12.07 32.34 29.90
C ARG A 60 10.58 32.54 30.13
N LEU A 61 9.73 31.82 29.39
CA LEU A 61 8.38 31.55 29.85
C LEU A 61 7.88 30.18 29.36
N GLY A 62 7.36 29.39 30.29
CA GLY A 62 6.26 28.48 29.99
C GLY A 62 6.61 27.11 29.40
N ARG A 63 7.26 26.27 30.21
CA ARG A 63 7.23 24.80 30.04
C ARG A 63 5.77 24.31 30.11
N ARG A 64 5.13 24.02 28.98
CA ARG A 64 3.93 23.17 28.90
C ARG A 64 4.10 22.18 27.74
N GLY A 65 3.85 20.91 28.08
CA GLY A 65 4.34 19.74 27.36
C GLY A 65 3.81 19.58 25.93
N ARG A 66 4.67 19.01 25.09
CA ARG A 66 4.31 18.44 23.79
C ARG A 66 3.42 17.22 24.03
N PRO A 67 2.22 17.09 23.44
CA PRO A 67 1.68 15.78 23.22
C PRO A 67 2.37 15.22 21.97
N LEU A 68 3.38 14.36 22.15
CA LEU A 68 3.67 13.34 21.14
C LEU A 68 2.90 12.09 21.55
N VAL A 69 1.68 11.96 21.06
CA VAL A 69 1.06 10.65 20.90
C VAL A 69 0.94 10.43 19.39
N SER A 70 2.00 9.86 18.82
CA SER A 70 1.86 9.14 17.55
C SER A 70 1.08 7.88 17.89
N GLY A 71 -0.14 7.75 17.35
CA GLY A 71 -1.08 6.67 17.66
C GLY A 71 -0.69 5.31 17.07
N THR A 72 0.56 4.89 17.23
CA THR A 72 0.91 3.47 17.07
C THR A 72 0.71 2.82 18.43
N PRO A 73 -0.19 1.83 18.59
CA PRO A 73 -0.25 1.08 19.83
C PRO A 73 1.13 0.44 20.05
N ILE A 74 1.77 0.78 21.17
CA ILE A 74 3.02 0.16 21.60
C ILE A 74 2.67 -1.27 22.03
N GLY A 75 2.79 -2.22 21.11
CA GLY A 75 2.79 -3.64 21.44
C GLY A 75 4.14 -4.01 22.03
N LEU A 76 4.15 -4.57 23.25
CA LEU A 76 5.34 -5.21 23.84
C LEU A 76 5.71 -6.40 22.94
N ARG A 77 6.75 -6.21 22.13
CA ARG A 77 7.23 -7.19 21.15
C ARG A 77 8.18 -8.17 21.84
N GLY A 78 7.84 -9.46 21.80
CA GLY A 78 8.70 -10.58 22.16
C GLY A 78 9.90 -10.69 21.23
N SER A 79 10.90 -11.45 21.65
CA SER A 79 12.18 -11.65 20.93
C SER A 79 12.04 -12.30 19.55
N ASP A 80 10.89 -12.89 19.24
CA ASP A 80 10.51 -13.47 17.96
C ASP A 80 9.75 -12.48 17.04
N GLY A 81 9.54 -11.25 17.50
CA GLY A 81 8.79 -10.24 16.78
C GLY A 81 7.27 -10.32 16.95
N ARG A 82 6.72 -11.25 17.75
CA ARG A 82 5.28 -11.30 18.06
C ARG A 82 4.96 -10.48 19.31
N SER A 83 3.77 -9.90 19.37
CA SER A 83 3.29 -9.20 20.57
C SER A 83 3.03 -10.22 21.69
N ALA A 84 3.42 -9.88 22.93
CA ALA A 84 3.14 -10.71 24.10
C ALA A 84 1.64 -10.75 24.49
N LEU A 85 0.84 -9.85 23.93
CA LEU A 85 -0.62 -9.81 24.05
C LEU A 85 -1.28 -10.04 22.68
N PRO A 86 -2.46 -10.69 22.61
CA PRO A 86 -3.21 -10.85 21.38
C PRO A 86 -3.44 -9.49 20.71
N THR A 87 -3.12 -9.42 19.42
CA THR A 87 -3.38 -8.23 18.59
C THR A 87 -4.70 -8.38 17.85
N LEU A 88 -5.24 -7.29 17.29
CA LEU A 88 -6.41 -7.40 16.40
C LEU A 88 -6.10 -8.33 15.23
N TYR A 89 -4.87 -8.31 14.70
CA TYR A 89 -4.42 -9.24 13.68
C TYR A 89 -4.59 -10.71 14.13
N ASP A 90 -4.20 -11.06 15.35
CA ASP A 90 -4.37 -12.42 15.86
C ASP A 90 -5.85 -12.76 16.06
N ASP A 91 -6.63 -11.84 16.64
CA ASP A 91 -8.05 -12.03 16.96
C ASP A 91 -8.92 -12.28 15.74
N VAL A 92 -8.60 -11.68 14.59
CA VAL A 92 -9.38 -11.85 13.35
C VAL A 92 -8.88 -13.00 12.48
N GLY A 93 -7.91 -13.80 12.94
CA GLY A 93 -7.39 -14.95 12.18
C GLY A 93 -6.21 -14.64 11.26
N GLY A 94 -5.55 -13.49 11.44
CA GLY A 94 -4.29 -13.15 10.79
C GLY A 94 -4.40 -12.73 9.33
N MET A 95 -3.35 -13.03 8.55
CA MET A 95 -3.19 -12.58 7.16
C MET A 95 -4.36 -12.97 6.24
N PRO A 96 -4.91 -14.20 6.29
CA PRO A 96 -6.02 -14.60 5.42
C PRO A 96 -7.22 -13.66 5.50
N THR A 97 -7.49 -13.08 6.67
CA THR A 97 -8.61 -12.15 6.87
C THR A 97 -8.36 -10.81 6.18
N PHE A 98 -7.13 -10.29 6.20
CA PHE A 98 -6.79 -9.06 5.49
C PHE A 98 -6.68 -9.26 3.97
N GLU A 99 -6.32 -10.45 3.51
CA GLU A 99 -6.41 -10.82 2.09
C GLU A 99 -7.89 -10.83 1.65
N ARG A 100 -8.75 -11.54 2.38
CA ARG A 100 -10.20 -11.59 2.10
C ARG A 100 -10.85 -10.20 2.13
N LEU A 101 -10.57 -9.40 3.15
CA LEU A 101 -11.09 -8.04 3.29
C LEU A 101 -10.74 -7.17 2.07
N VAL A 102 -9.47 -7.21 1.67
CA VAL A 102 -8.96 -6.35 0.60
C VAL A 102 -9.42 -6.83 -0.77
N THR A 103 -9.51 -8.14 -0.98
CA THR A 103 -10.12 -8.70 -2.20
C THR A 103 -11.58 -8.23 -2.33
N ALA A 104 -12.39 -8.40 -1.29
CA ALA A 104 -13.79 -7.96 -1.28
C ALA A 104 -13.93 -6.44 -1.49
N PHE A 105 -12.98 -5.65 -0.97
CA PHE A 105 -12.90 -4.21 -1.23
C PHE A 105 -12.62 -3.91 -2.71
N TYR A 106 -11.63 -4.57 -3.31
CA TYR A 106 -11.25 -4.32 -4.71
C TYR A 106 -12.26 -4.85 -5.73
N GLU A 107 -13.00 -5.92 -5.42
CA GLU A 107 -14.15 -6.38 -6.21
C GLU A 107 -15.18 -5.26 -6.40
N ARG A 108 -15.38 -4.42 -5.38
CA ARG A 108 -16.33 -3.29 -5.45
C ARG A 108 -15.74 -2.07 -6.13
N VAL A 109 -14.48 -1.75 -5.83
CA VAL A 109 -13.79 -0.60 -6.43
C VAL A 109 -13.73 -0.70 -7.95
N GLN A 110 -13.61 -1.92 -8.50
CA GLN A 110 -13.63 -2.17 -9.95
C GLN A 110 -14.91 -1.69 -10.65
N HIS A 111 -16.00 -1.54 -9.91
CA HIS A 111 -17.29 -1.08 -10.43
C HIS A 111 -17.59 0.39 -10.07
N ASP A 112 -16.67 1.10 -9.41
CA ASP A 112 -16.85 2.49 -9.04
C ASP A 112 -16.22 3.43 -10.08
N GLU A 113 -17.07 4.18 -10.78
CA GLU A 113 -16.68 5.10 -11.86
C GLU A 113 -15.67 6.19 -11.44
N VAL A 114 -15.62 6.56 -10.16
CA VAL A 114 -14.71 7.60 -9.66
C VAL A 114 -13.41 6.99 -9.18
N LEU A 115 -13.48 5.89 -8.45
CA LEU A 115 -12.28 5.27 -7.89
C LEU A 115 -11.51 4.48 -8.94
N TRP A 116 -12.19 3.70 -9.76
CA TRP A 116 -11.55 2.75 -10.67
C TRP A 116 -10.51 3.38 -11.61
N PRO A 117 -10.76 4.56 -12.22
CA PRO A 117 -9.77 5.24 -13.06
C PRO A 117 -8.46 5.60 -12.34
N MET A 118 -8.44 5.64 -11.01
CA MET A 118 -7.23 5.94 -10.22
C MET A 118 -6.30 4.73 -10.04
N TYR A 119 -6.74 3.52 -10.39
CA TYR A 119 -5.97 2.29 -10.18
C TYR A 119 -5.31 1.78 -11.46
N PRO A 120 -4.08 1.23 -11.37
CA PRO A 120 -3.51 0.47 -12.46
C PRO A 120 -4.37 -0.77 -12.72
N GLN A 121 -4.91 -0.86 -13.92
CA GLN A 121 -5.90 -1.86 -14.33
C GLN A 121 -5.28 -3.25 -14.55
N ASP A 122 -3.96 -3.28 -14.70
CA ASP A 122 -3.13 -4.44 -15.00
C ASP A 122 -2.46 -5.05 -13.76
N ASP A 123 -2.51 -4.40 -12.59
CA ASP A 123 -1.85 -4.83 -11.35
C ASP A 123 -2.82 -4.86 -10.15
N LEU A 124 -3.98 -5.53 -10.31
CA LEU A 124 -4.92 -5.69 -9.21
C LEU A 124 -4.35 -6.59 -8.09
N GLU A 125 -3.68 -7.67 -8.46
CA GLU A 125 -3.08 -8.61 -7.51
C GLU A 125 -2.00 -7.92 -6.65
N GLY A 126 -1.13 -7.12 -7.28
CA GLY A 126 -0.16 -6.33 -6.54
C GLY A 126 -0.80 -5.24 -5.69
N ALA A 127 -1.94 -4.67 -6.10
CA ALA A 127 -2.69 -3.72 -5.27
C ALA A 127 -3.27 -4.40 -4.02
N VAL A 128 -3.87 -5.58 -4.16
CA VAL A 128 -4.36 -6.42 -3.06
C VAL A 128 -3.23 -6.71 -2.09
N LEU A 129 -2.12 -7.29 -2.57
CA LEU A 129 -0.97 -7.63 -1.73
C LEU A 129 -0.44 -6.43 -0.93
N ARG A 130 -0.32 -5.27 -1.58
CA ARG A 130 0.19 -4.04 -0.94
C ARG A 130 -0.74 -3.53 0.16
N LEU A 131 -2.05 -3.54 -0.06
CA LEU A 131 -3.00 -3.06 0.94
C LEU A 131 -3.18 -4.09 2.07
N SER A 132 -3.26 -5.38 1.76
CA SER A 132 -3.40 -6.45 2.76
C SER A 132 -2.21 -6.46 3.72
N THR A 133 -0.97 -6.46 3.21
CA THR A 133 0.23 -6.45 4.06
C THR A 133 0.36 -5.17 4.87
N PHE A 134 -0.07 -4.02 4.32
CA PHE A 134 -0.11 -2.77 5.06
C PHE A 134 -1.08 -2.83 6.24
N LEU A 135 -2.32 -3.28 6.01
CA LEU A 135 -3.34 -3.37 7.04
C LEU A 135 -2.99 -4.42 8.10
N ALA A 136 -2.52 -5.59 7.68
CA ALA A 136 -2.03 -6.62 8.58
C ALA A 136 -0.95 -6.07 9.52
N GLN A 137 0.06 -5.38 8.98
CA GLN A 137 1.09 -4.74 9.79
C GLN A 137 0.51 -3.67 10.72
N TYR A 138 -0.43 -2.84 10.26
CA TYR A 138 -1.05 -1.81 11.07
C TYR A 138 -1.79 -2.38 12.29
N PHE A 139 -2.48 -3.50 12.13
CA PHE A 139 -3.27 -4.14 13.19
C PHE A 139 -2.48 -5.13 14.06
N GLY A 140 -1.14 -5.11 13.97
CA GLY A 140 -0.24 -5.85 14.86
C GLY A 140 0.42 -7.09 14.25
N GLY A 141 0.20 -7.34 12.96
CA GLY A 141 0.82 -8.42 12.22
C GLY A 141 2.30 -8.17 11.84
N PRO A 142 2.85 -9.02 10.93
CA PRO A 142 4.24 -8.94 10.49
C PRO A 142 4.61 -7.61 9.82
N THR A 143 5.91 -7.27 9.81
CA THR A 143 6.47 -6.05 9.19
C THR A 143 6.64 -6.13 7.67
N THR A 144 6.03 -7.13 7.03
CA THR A 144 6.22 -7.46 5.60
C THR A 144 6.08 -6.24 4.68
N TYR A 145 5.14 -5.34 4.96
CA TYR A 145 4.97 -4.13 4.16
C TYR A 145 6.18 -3.19 4.30
N SER A 146 6.59 -2.88 5.53
CA SER A 146 7.76 -2.04 5.78
C SER A 146 9.04 -2.65 5.23
N ASP A 147 9.19 -3.97 5.34
CA ASP A 147 10.39 -4.67 4.87
C ASP A 147 10.50 -4.61 3.33
N ALA A 148 9.36 -4.72 2.63
CA ALA A 148 9.33 -4.64 1.17
C ALA A 148 9.29 -3.20 0.60
N ARG A 149 8.65 -2.26 1.30
CA ARG A 149 8.29 -0.93 0.75
C ARG A 149 8.87 0.23 1.55
N GLY A 150 9.56 -0.03 2.65
CA GLY A 150 10.01 0.99 3.58
C GLY A 150 8.86 1.72 4.28
N HIS A 151 9.19 2.87 4.86
CA HIS A 151 8.23 3.66 5.64
C HIS A 151 6.95 4.00 4.83
N PRO A 152 5.72 3.82 5.38
CA PRO A 152 4.49 3.96 4.61
C PRO A 152 4.29 5.30 3.90
N ARG A 153 4.60 6.42 4.58
CA ARG A 153 4.49 7.80 4.05
C ARG A 153 3.22 7.99 3.20
N LEU A 154 2.07 7.56 3.73
CA LEU A 154 0.84 7.39 2.95
C LEU A 154 0.46 8.64 2.15
N ARG A 155 0.44 9.82 2.79
CA ARG A 155 0.11 11.07 2.09
C ARG A 155 0.99 11.31 0.87
N MET A 156 2.31 11.10 0.98
CA MET A 156 3.24 11.24 -0.15
C MET A 156 2.94 10.26 -1.29
N ARG A 157 2.43 9.06 -0.98
CA ARG A 157 2.05 8.06 -1.99
C ARG A 157 0.69 8.35 -2.62
N HIS A 158 -0.15 9.16 -1.97
CA HIS A 158 -1.49 9.52 -2.45
C HIS A 158 -1.53 10.85 -3.22
N VAL A 159 -0.47 11.67 -3.19
CA VAL A 159 -0.46 13.00 -3.88
C VAL A 159 -0.64 12.94 -5.39
N ALA A 160 -0.35 11.80 -6.02
CA ALA A 160 -0.49 11.63 -7.46
C ALA A 160 -1.94 11.36 -7.91
N PHE A 161 -2.85 11.11 -6.97
CA PHE A 161 -4.25 10.77 -7.25
C PHE A 161 -5.18 11.90 -6.83
N HIS A 162 -6.32 12.01 -7.52
CA HIS A 162 -7.35 13.01 -7.24
C HIS A 162 -8.23 12.60 -6.05
N VAL A 163 -7.74 12.77 -4.82
CA VAL A 163 -8.46 12.33 -3.61
C VAL A 163 -9.25 13.51 -3.03
N ASN A 164 -10.48 13.67 -3.49
CA ASN A 164 -11.45 14.63 -2.96
C ASN A 164 -12.41 13.98 -1.93
N PRO A 165 -13.31 14.74 -1.28
CA PRO A 165 -14.26 14.20 -0.33
C PRO A 165 -15.17 13.09 -0.89
N ASP A 166 -15.61 13.21 -2.16
CA ASP A 166 -16.42 12.17 -2.82
C ASP A 166 -15.64 10.86 -2.95
N ALA A 167 -14.41 10.89 -3.50
CA ALA A 167 -13.55 9.72 -3.59
C ALA A 167 -13.28 9.09 -2.21
N ARG A 168 -13.05 9.91 -1.18
CA ARG A 168 -12.87 9.43 0.20
C ARG A 168 -14.11 8.69 0.72
N ASP A 169 -15.30 9.23 0.48
CA ASP A 169 -16.56 8.65 0.97
C ASP A 169 -16.91 7.36 0.23
N ARG A 170 -16.69 7.33 -1.09
CA ARG A 170 -16.82 6.10 -1.89
C ARG A 170 -15.86 5.01 -1.41
N TRP A 171 -14.60 5.37 -1.17
CA TRP A 171 -13.59 4.43 -0.65
C TRP A 171 -14.02 3.87 0.71
N LEU A 172 -14.46 4.74 1.63
CA LEU A 172 -14.87 4.30 2.95
C LEU A 172 -16.12 3.43 2.89
N ARG A 173 -17.08 3.74 2.01
CA ARG A 173 -18.28 2.93 1.81
C ARG A 173 -17.92 1.50 1.37
N HIS A 174 -17.06 1.35 0.36
CA HIS A 174 -16.63 0.03 -0.11
C HIS A 174 -15.88 -0.75 0.96
N MET A 175 -14.99 -0.08 1.71
CA MET A 175 -14.27 -0.70 2.81
C MET A 175 -15.21 -1.11 3.96
N THR A 176 -16.21 -0.28 4.26
CA THR A 176 -17.23 -0.58 5.28
C THR A 176 -18.03 -1.81 4.90
N THR A 177 -18.51 -1.87 3.65
CA THR A 177 -19.24 -3.04 3.15
C THR A 177 -18.37 -4.30 3.20
N ALA A 178 -17.09 -4.23 2.83
CA ALA A 178 -16.19 -5.37 2.92
C ALA A 178 -16.01 -5.84 4.37
N VAL A 179 -15.85 -4.94 5.35
CA VAL A 179 -15.81 -5.32 6.77
C VAL A 179 -17.13 -5.95 7.22
N ASP A 180 -18.26 -5.41 6.77
CA ASP A 180 -19.59 -5.92 7.14
C ASP A 180 -19.82 -7.35 6.65
N GLU A 181 -19.29 -7.72 5.48
CA GLU A 181 -19.29 -9.12 5.01
C GLU A 181 -18.53 -10.02 5.97
N LEU A 182 -17.31 -9.64 6.37
CA LEU A 182 -16.51 -10.41 7.31
C LEU A 182 -17.19 -10.55 8.68
N VAL A 183 -18.00 -9.57 9.08
CA VAL A 183 -18.81 -9.63 10.30
C VAL A 183 -19.97 -10.62 10.12
N ALA A 184 -20.66 -10.58 8.98
CA ALA A 184 -21.72 -11.52 8.65
C ALA A 184 -21.22 -12.98 8.59
N ASP A 185 -19.98 -13.17 8.14
CA ASP A 185 -19.29 -14.47 8.11
C ASP A 185 -18.76 -14.92 9.48
N GLY A 186 -18.91 -14.10 10.54
CA GLY A 186 -18.44 -14.41 11.89
C GLY A 186 -16.92 -14.33 12.07
N ILE A 187 -16.20 -13.76 11.10
CA ILE A 187 -14.73 -13.61 11.14
C ILE A 187 -14.33 -12.39 11.98
N VAL A 188 -15.08 -11.29 11.84
CA VAL A 188 -14.80 -10.04 12.55
C VAL A 188 -15.91 -9.80 13.58
N SER A 189 -15.52 -9.65 14.85
CA SER A 189 -16.46 -9.31 15.91
C SER A 189 -16.99 -7.87 15.76
N PRO A 190 -18.17 -7.52 16.31
CA PRO A 190 -18.66 -6.13 16.29
C PRO A 190 -17.70 -5.11 16.92
N MET A 191 -16.92 -5.55 17.92
CA MET A 191 -15.89 -4.71 18.55
C MET A 191 -14.72 -4.46 17.59
N ASN A 192 -14.19 -5.51 16.95
CA ASN A 192 -13.10 -5.37 15.98
C ASN A 192 -13.55 -4.57 14.75
N ARG A 193 -14.79 -4.76 14.29
CA ARG A 193 -15.42 -3.91 13.28
C ARG A 193 -15.33 -2.43 13.66
N ALA A 194 -15.76 -2.06 14.86
CA ALA A 194 -15.73 -0.67 15.31
C ALA A 194 -14.30 -0.11 15.29
N THR A 195 -13.31 -0.86 15.78
CA THR A 195 -11.89 -0.47 15.75
C THR A 195 -11.36 -0.29 14.33
N MET A 196 -11.71 -1.18 13.41
CA MET A 196 -11.29 -1.10 12.01
C MET A 196 -11.91 0.12 11.32
N LEU A 197 -13.22 0.32 11.44
CA LEU A 197 -13.91 1.46 10.81
C LEU A 197 -13.47 2.81 11.37
N ASP A 198 -13.18 2.87 12.67
CA ASP A 198 -12.63 4.05 13.32
C ASP A 198 -11.25 4.44 12.73
N TYR A 199 -10.38 3.45 12.52
CA TYR A 199 -9.11 3.67 11.81
C TYR A 199 -9.34 4.10 10.36
N PHE A 200 -10.14 3.37 9.59
CA PHE A 200 -10.39 3.64 8.17
C PHE A 200 -10.99 5.02 7.95
N GLY A 201 -11.92 5.44 8.81
CA GLY A 201 -12.53 6.76 8.77
C GLY A 201 -11.50 7.88 8.93
N ARG A 202 -10.56 7.76 9.88
CA ARG A 202 -9.46 8.73 10.03
C ARG A 202 -8.44 8.67 8.90
N ALA A 203 -8.05 7.46 8.52
CA ALA A 203 -7.00 7.24 7.52
C ALA A 203 -7.43 7.78 6.15
N SER A 204 -8.66 7.48 5.71
CA SER A 204 -9.19 7.96 4.44
C SER A 204 -9.32 9.48 4.43
N THR A 205 -9.81 10.09 5.51
CA THR A 205 -9.88 11.55 5.66
C THR A 205 -8.49 12.19 5.58
N ALA A 206 -7.46 11.58 6.16
CA ALA A 206 -6.10 12.10 6.09
C ALA A 206 -5.49 12.04 4.68
N MET A 207 -6.05 11.23 3.76
CA MET A 207 -5.58 11.13 2.37
C MET A 207 -6.19 12.17 1.44
N VAL A 208 -7.25 12.88 1.84
CA VAL A 208 -7.84 13.97 1.05
C VAL A 208 -6.77 15.02 0.74
N ASN A 209 -6.58 15.29 -0.55
CA ASN A 209 -5.50 16.14 -1.05
C ASN A 209 -5.97 17.23 -2.01
N THR A 210 -7.24 17.22 -2.41
CA THR A 210 -7.88 18.24 -3.24
C THR A 210 -9.35 18.40 -2.83
N PHE A 211 -9.94 19.55 -3.14
CA PHE A 211 -11.38 19.82 -3.01
C PHE A 211 -12.04 20.08 -4.36
N GLU A 212 -11.27 19.94 -5.44
CA GLU A 212 -11.81 20.06 -6.79
C GLU A 212 -12.78 18.92 -7.10
N PRO A 213 -13.87 19.18 -7.83
CA PRO A 213 -14.79 18.14 -8.29
C PRO A 213 -14.04 17.05 -9.05
N THR A 214 -14.56 15.82 -9.01
CA THR A 214 -13.97 14.73 -9.79
C THR A 214 -14.07 15.09 -11.28
N PRO A 215 -12.99 15.00 -12.07
CA PRO A 215 -13.05 15.26 -13.49
C PRO A 215 -14.08 14.36 -14.16
N GLU A 216 -14.93 14.95 -15.00
CA GLU A 216 -15.83 14.15 -15.84
C GLU A 216 -15.00 13.27 -16.77
N PRO A 217 -15.43 12.02 -17.03
CA PRO A 217 -14.80 11.21 -18.06
C PRO A 217 -14.83 11.99 -19.39
N PRO A 218 -13.79 11.89 -20.23
CA PRO A 218 -13.75 12.62 -21.48
C PRO A 218 -14.97 12.25 -22.32
N THR A 219 -15.92 13.18 -22.44
CA THR A 219 -17.09 13.03 -23.30
C THR A 219 -16.58 12.91 -24.72
N GLY A 220 -16.73 11.72 -25.30
CA GLY A 220 -16.43 11.47 -26.71
C GLY A 220 -17.09 12.56 -27.56
N ALA A 221 -16.29 13.14 -28.45
CA ALA A 221 -16.67 14.21 -29.36
C ALA A 221 -18.08 13.99 -29.95
N GLY A 222 -18.87 15.07 -29.94
CA GLY A 222 -20.25 15.06 -30.37
C GLY A 222 -20.45 14.33 -31.69
N ALA A 223 -21.44 13.43 -31.69
CA ALA A 223 -22.05 12.92 -32.91
C ALA A 223 -22.73 14.11 -33.62
N SER A 224 -21.93 14.85 -34.38
CA SER A 224 -22.37 15.68 -35.49
C SER A 224 -22.74 14.74 -36.62
N THR A 225 -23.94 14.16 -36.56
CA THR A 225 -24.62 13.69 -37.77
C THR A 225 -25.43 14.88 -38.28
N GLY A 226 -24.79 15.65 -39.15
CA GLY A 226 -25.44 16.70 -39.92
C GLY A 226 -26.47 16.11 -40.88
N ALA A 227 -27.58 16.85 -40.97
CA ALA A 227 -28.49 17.10 -42.09
C ALA A 227 -28.53 16.11 -43.27
#